data_AF-A0AB39MP57-F1
#
_entry.id   AF-A0AB39MP57-F1
#
_cell.length_a   1.000
_cell.length_b   1.000
_cell.length_c   1.000
_cell.angle_alpha   90.00
_cell.angle_beta   90.00
_cell.angle_gamma   90.00
#
_symmetry.space_group_name_H-M   'P 1'
#
loop_
_entity.id
_entity.type
_entity.pdbx_description
1 polymer ?
#
loop_
_entity_poly.entity_id
_entity_poly.type
_entity_poly.pdbx_seq_one_letter_code
_entity_poly.pdbx_strand_id
1 'polypeptide(L)'
;MTDHTTGTDRPQFTATEALASTTGMKAVPLPVRPRLCPGLMVLPDRSGIIIEGGPARRHLTGVAARELLPRMLPLLDGTRTTAALAGELGITVAQATQAVATLNLCQLVEEGAEGAGPDSDDPTSVFLSRTVGLHRVHRSGAAAAAAIRAAAVVVVAPGPAGTETAADLEALGLGAVLVRATAAEVGDTDLALLRAAPRALVMALEKPASVEAMAELEGRCREAGVPLLRCAATAAAVEVGPLFHHAFTACYRCFVAAADPASADAANGPVPFGLALALGVDELLGLLTGNATSQAYRTLNVLTLPDLSRSRRLLTPAPDCPSCKDLPSAGQKSADAAYAFEQQVEHKPVELVLPGHDAWQFQVGIKQLQVQRPNFGHHPFLDFPPTTDMTPYAPGAGYERQRAADGSTGVSPQVAAYLLSRVGGRQDRMTSAGTYQRWAASAGNLGSVTPYLLTRPSWIPGLPGTVFRYDDVRHGLIAVSAQEQPLADLLSGTDLDERELTCCVVLVAALSRVQAKYQRFAFRLVHLDAGVATAQLAYLADDLGVDLSLASRWDSGLEHSLELSPGREVVTAVTGLR
;
A
#
# COMPACT_ATOMS: atom_id res chain seq x y z
N MET A 1 -1.84 11.43 16.63
CA MET A 1 -2.42 10.22 16.02
C MET A 1 -1.35 9.15 16.04
N THR A 2 -1.29 8.37 17.12
CA THR A 2 -0.33 7.28 17.34
C THR A 2 -0.77 6.08 16.51
N ASP A 3 0.01 5.76 15.48
CA ASP A 3 -0.24 4.64 14.58
C ASP A 3 0.25 3.35 15.25
N HIS A 4 -0.58 2.78 16.12
CA HIS A 4 -0.38 1.44 16.68
C HIS A 4 -0.83 0.39 15.66
N THR A 5 0.01 0.11 14.67
CA THR A 5 -0.12 -1.04 13.78
C THR A 5 0.96 -2.08 14.07
N THR A 6 1.02 -2.57 15.31
CA THR A 6 1.68 -3.85 15.66
C THR A 6 0.64 -4.95 15.65
N GLY A 7 0.20 -5.35 14.45
CA GLY A 7 -0.62 -6.54 14.23
C GLY A 7 0.20 -7.60 13.52
N THR A 8 0.63 -8.63 14.25
CA THR A 8 1.45 -9.77 13.78
C THR A 8 0.66 -10.84 13.02
N ASP A 9 -0.60 -10.63 12.69
CA ASP A 9 -1.36 -11.57 11.84
C ASP A 9 -1.16 -11.26 10.36
N ARG A 10 0.02 -11.62 9.85
CA ARG A 10 0.18 -11.81 8.41
C ARG A 10 -0.48 -13.14 8.02
N PRO A 11 -1.30 -13.19 6.95
CA PRO A 11 -2.00 -14.40 6.56
C PRO A 11 -1.03 -15.57 6.32
N GLN A 12 -1.31 -16.70 6.96
CA GLN A 12 -0.69 -17.98 6.64
C GLN A 12 -1.25 -18.42 5.28
N PHE A 13 -0.48 -18.24 4.21
CA PHE A 13 -0.87 -18.75 2.90
C PHE A 13 -0.60 -20.26 2.86
N THR A 14 -1.65 -21.05 2.63
CA THR A 14 -1.42 -22.43 2.20
C THR A 14 -0.87 -22.42 0.76
N ALA A 15 -0.03 -23.40 0.40
CA ALA A 15 0.51 -23.51 -0.96
C ALA A 15 -0.63 -23.51 -2.00
N THR A 16 -1.75 -24.16 -1.70
CA THR A 16 -2.95 -24.24 -2.55
C THR A 16 -3.61 -22.88 -2.80
N GLU A 17 -3.69 -21.99 -1.80
CA GLU A 17 -4.26 -20.64 -1.94
C GLU A 17 -3.34 -19.68 -2.71
N ALA A 18 -2.02 -19.80 -2.50
CA ALA A 18 -1.04 -19.07 -3.28
C ALA A 18 -1.14 -19.44 -4.77
N LEU A 19 -1.46 -20.71 -5.06
CA LEU A 19 -1.58 -21.26 -6.41
C LEU A 19 -2.90 -20.91 -7.11
N ALA A 20 -4.05 -20.95 -6.41
CA ALA A 20 -5.33 -20.50 -6.95
C ALA A 20 -5.31 -19.01 -7.36
N SER A 21 -4.39 -18.23 -6.81
CA SER A 21 -4.21 -16.81 -7.16
C SER A 21 -3.44 -16.56 -8.48
N THR A 22 -2.78 -17.58 -9.05
CA THR A 22 -1.86 -17.43 -10.20
C THR A 22 -2.53 -17.51 -11.58
N THR A 23 -3.74 -18.08 -11.69
CA THR A 23 -4.47 -18.20 -12.96
C THR A 23 -4.91 -16.82 -13.46
N GLY A 24 -4.18 -16.28 -14.46
CA GLY A 24 -4.47 -15.00 -15.13
C GLY A 24 -3.80 -13.76 -14.53
N MET A 25 -2.71 -13.89 -13.76
CA MET A 25 -1.85 -12.74 -13.43
C MET A 25 -1.09 -12.33 -14.70
N LYS A 26 -0.70 -11.05 -14.86
CA LYS A 26 0.50 -10.75 -15.69
C LYS A 26 1.59 -11.60 -15.06
N ALA A 27 2.12 -12.57 -15.81
CA ALA A 27 3.01 -13.60 -15.27
C ALA A 27 4.10 -12.90 -14.44
N VAL A 28 4.19 -13.23 -13.15
CA VAL A 28 5.35 -12.84 -12.37
C VAL A 28 6.53 -13.48 -13.08
N PRO A 29 7.52 -12.71 -13.56
CA PRO A 29 8.66 -13.30 -14.23
C PRO A 29 9.31 -14.25 -13.23
N LEU A 30 9.21 -15.53 -13.52
CA LEU A 30 9.87 -16.56 -12.76
C LEU A 30 11.35 -16.49 -13.10
N PRO A 31 12.24 -16.73 -12.14
CA PRO A 31 13.65 -16.85 -12.45
C PRO A 31 13.86 -17.97 -13.48
N VAL A 32 14.62 -17.68 -14.52
CA VAL A 32 14.96 -18.65 -15.58
C VAL A 32 15.80 -19.76 -14.98
N ARG A 33 16.75 -19.40 -14.11
CA ARG A 33 17.53 -20.33 -13.30
C ARG A 33 17.32 -20.02 -11.81
N PRO A 34 16.29 -20.61 -11.17
CA PRO A 34 16.00 -20.32 -9.77
C PRO A 34 17.17 -20.68 -8.84
N ARG A 35 17.51 -19.72 -7.97
CA ARG A 35 18.42 -19.90 -6.84
C ARG A 35 17.67 -19.66 -5.55
N LEU A 36 17.82 -20.53 -4.55
CA LEU A 36 17.36 -20.26 -3.19
C LEU A 36 18.18 -19.09 -2.64
N CYS A 37 17.52 -18.06 -2.12
CA CYS A 37 18.23 -16.91 -1.55
C CYS A 37 19.27 -17.40 -0.52
N PRO A 38 20.56 -17.02 -0.65
CA PRO A 38 21.58 -17.44 0.29
C PRO A 38 21.30 -16.97 1.73
N GLY A 39 21.83 -17.72 2.70
CA GLY A 39 21.70 -17.40 4.12
C GLY A 39 20.31 -17.65 4.69
N LEU A 40 19.39 -18.28 3.97
CA LEU A 40 18.14 -18.79 4.52
C LEU A 40 18.39 -20.08 5.33
N MET A 41 17.68 -20.23 6.44
CA MET A 41 17.69 -21.45 7.23
C MET A 41 16.43 -22.25 6.93
N VAL A 42 16.60 -23.52 6.55
CA VAL A 42 15.50 -24.46 6.27
C VAL A 42 15.42 -25.49 7.39
N LEU A 43 14.28 -25.55 8.06
CA LEU A 43 14.03 -26.44 9.19
C LEU A 43 12.90 -27.42 8.84
N PRO A 44 13.08 -28.73 9.00
CA PRO A 44 12.00 -29.69 8.84
C PRO A 44 10.97 -29.55 9.96
N ASP A 45 9.69 -29.70 9.63
CA ASP A 45 8.56 -29.78 10.57
C ASP A 45 7.69 -31.02 10.26
N ARG A 46 6.90 -31.49 11.23
CA ARG A 46 5.99 -32.64 11.05
C ARG A 46 5.00 -32.44 9.88
N SER A 47 4.59 -31.19 9.65
CA SER A 47 3.61 -30.82 8.64
C SER A 47 4.22 -30.30 7.33
N GLY A 48 5.54 -30.09 7.28
CA GLY A 48 6.23 -29.51 6.13
C GLY A 48 7.62 -28.96 6.45
N ILE A 49 7.87 -27.70 6.08
CA ILE A 49 9.15 -27.02 6.32
C ILE A 49 8.93 -25.58 6.81
N ILE A 50 9.82 -25.13 7.69
CA ILE A 50 9.91 -23.74 8.15
C ILE A 50 11.16 -23.12 7.53
N ILE A 51 11.03 -21.93 6.96
CA ILE A 51 12.13 -21.18 6.37
C ILE A 51 12.28 -19.83 7.08
N GLU A 52 13.46 -19.61 7.67
CA GLU A 52 13.84 -18.42 8.43
C GLU A 52 14.95 -17.62 7.72
N GLY A 53 15.07 -16.33 8.07
CA GLY A 53 16.13 -15.45 7.57
C GLY A 53 15.73 -14.60 6.36
N GLY A 54 14.52 -14.82 5.81
CA GLY A 54 13.90 -13.91 4.84
C GLY A 54 13.09 -12.80 5.49
N PRO A 55 12.28 -12.04 4.72
CA PRO A 55 11.50 -10.91 5.23
C PRO A 55 10.38 -11.28 6.20
N ALA A 56 10.01 -12.56 6.21
CA ALA A 56 9.06 -13.15 7.12
C ALA A 56 9.38 -14.64 7.28
N ARG A 57 9.15 -15.18 8.48
CA ARG A 57 9.04 -16.62 8.71
C ARG A 57 8.02 -17.21 7.75
N ARG A 58 8.41 -18.26 7.02
CA ARG A 58 7.50 -19.02 6.15
C ARG A 58 7.33 -20.43 6.68
N HIS A 59 6.08 -20.85 6.87
CA HIS A 59 5.73 -22.23 7.17
C HIS A 59 5.00 -22.81 5.97
N LEU A 60 5.66 -23.68 5.21
CA LEU A 60 5.08 -24.34 4.04
C LEU A 60 4.64 -25.73 4.46
N THR A 61 3.35 -26.03 4.31
CA THR A 61 2.74 -27.28 4.77
C THR A 61 2.19 -28.12 3.61
N GLY A 62 1.95 -29.41 3.89
CA GLY A 62 1.33 -30.34 2.95
C GLY A 62 2.31 -31.33 2.31
N VAL A 63 1.79 -32.23 1.47
CA VAL A 63 2.57 -33.34 0.88
C VAL A 63 3.78 -32.84 0.09
N ALA A 64 3.58 -31.87 -0.81
CA ALA A 64 4.67 -31.28 -1.58
C ALA A 64 5.74 -30.61 -0.70
N ALA A 65 5.34 -29.98 0.40
CA ALA A 65 6.30 -29.37 1.33
C ALA A 65 7.10 -30.41 2.12
N ARG A 66 6.53 -31.58 2.40
CA ARG A 66 7.22 -32.68 3.12
C ARG A 66 8.10 -33.53 2.21
N GLU A 67 7.68 -33.75 0.96
CA GLU A 67 8.29 -34.77 0.10
C GLU A 67 9.07 -34.18 -1.09
N LEU A 68 8.55 -33.10 -1.70
CA LEU A 68 9.16 -32.49 -2.89
C LEU A 68 10.16 -31.39 -2.51
N LEU A 69 9.76 -30.42 -1.69
CA LEU A 69 10.61 -29.27 -1.37
C LEU A 69 11.96 -29.66 -0.75
N PRO A 70 12.07 -30.62 0.19
CA PRO A 70 13.37 -31.01 0.74
C PRO A 70 14.35 -31.57 -0.31
N ARG A 71 13.83 -32.19 -1.38
CA ARG A 71 14.62 -32.68 -2.51
C ARG A 71 14.93 -31.58 -3.52
N MET A 72 14.01 -30.63 -3.71
CA MET A 72 14.13 -29.55 -4.68
C MET A 72 15.04 -28.41 -4.20
N LEU A 73 14.94 -28.00 -2.94
CA LEU A 73 15.67 -26.84 -2.40
C LEU A 73 17.20 -26.92 -2.60
N PRO A 74 17.87 -28.07 -2.38
CA PRO A 74 19.31 -28.20 -2.65
C PRO A 74 19.70 -28.02 -4.13
N LEU A 75 18.76 -28.20 -5.06
CA LEU A 75 18.99 -28.05 -6.51
C LEU A 75 18.76 -26.62 -7.00
N LEU A 76 18.21 -25.73 -6.15
CA LEU A 76 17.99 -24.32 -6.47
C LEU A 76 19.29 -23.54 -6.23
N ASP A 77 20.32 -23.84 -7.02
CA ASP A 77 21.64 -23.21 -6.93
C ASP A 77 21.86 -22.12 -8.00
N GLY A 78 20.85 -21.87 -8.85
CA GLY A 78 20.93 -20.89 -9.93
C GLY A 78 21.61 -21.40 -11.21
N THR A 79 21.97 -22.69 -11.29
CA THR A 79 22.60 -23.28 -12.49
C THR A 79 21.60 -23.98 -13.41
N ARG A 80 20.46 -24.43 -12.86
CA ARG A 80 19.45 -25.23 -13.54
C ARG A 80 18.23 -24.41 -13.93
N THR A 81 17.64 -24.72 -15.08
CA THR A 81 16.32 -24.21 -15.45
C THR A 81 15.22 -25.02 -14.78
N THR A 82 13.99 -24.49 -14.73
CA THR A 82 12.82 -25.22 -14.22
C THR A 82 12.58 -26.55 -14.94
N ALA A 83 12.87 -26.63 -16.24
CA ALA A 83 12.77 -27.87 -17.01
C ALA A 83 13.83 -28.90 -16.60
N ALA A 84 15.07 -28.46 -16.33
CA ALA A 84 16.14 -29.32 -15.84
C ALA A 84 15.82 -29.87 -14.44
N LEU A 85 15.29 -29.02 -13.54
CA LEU A 85 14.83 -29.42 -12.21
C LEU A 85 13.74 -30.50 -12.29
N ALA A 86 12.78 -30.34 -13.22
CA ALA A 86 11.72 -31.32 -13.42
C ALA A 86 12.28 -32.71 -13.81
N GLY A 87 13.24 -32.73 -14.73
CA GLY A 87 13.93 -33.95 -15.17
C GLY A 87 14.69 -34.64 -14.03
N GLU A 88 15.45 -33.88 -13.23
CA GLU A 88 16.25 -34.41 -12.12
C GLU A 88 15.40 -34.94 -10.96
N LEU A 89 14.27 -34.30 -10.69
CA LEU A 89 13.36 -34.70 -9.60
C LEU A 89 12.36 -35.80 -10.00
N GLY A 90 12.26 -36.12 -11.30
CA GLY A 90 11.28 -37.08 -11.83
C GLY A 90 9.84 -36.57 -11.76
N ILE A 91 9.63 -35.26 -11.93
CA ILE A 91 8.30 -34.61 -11.89
C ILE A 91 7.99 -33.92 -13.22
N THR A 92 6.74 -33.51 -13.40
CA THR A 92 6.37 -32.72 -14.59
C THR A 92 6.93 -31.30 -14.52
N VAL A 93 7.18 -30.69 -15.69
CA VAL A 93 7.59 -29.28 -15.78
C VAL A 93 6.55 -28.35 -15.15
N ALA A 94 5.26 -28.70 -15.26
CA ALA A 94 4.18 -27.95 -14.61
C ALA A 94 4.32 -27.96 -13.08
N GLN A 95 4.59 -29.11 -12.47
CA GLN A 95 4.81 -29.22 -11.02
C GLN A 95 6.06 -28.46 -10.56
N ALA A 96 7.17 -28.54 -11.32
CA ALA A 96 8.37 -27.77 -11.01
C ALA A 96 8.13 -26.26 -11.11
N THR A 97 7.45 -25.81 -12.16
CA THR A 97 7.06 -24.40 -12.36
C THR A 97 6.19 -23.91 -11.23
N GLN A 98 5.21 -24.72 -10.82
CA GLN A 98 4.32 -24.46 -9.70
C GLN A 98 5.10 -24.30 -8.38
N ALA A 99 6.04 -25.20 -8.09
CA ALA A 99 6.86 -25.11 -6.88
C ALA A 99 7.78 -23.87 -6.88
N VAL A 100 8.44 -23.57 -8.02
CA VAL A 100 9.25 -22.34 -8.16
C VAL A 100 8.37 -21.10 -8.00
N ALA A 101 7.18 -21.08 -8.59
CA ALA A 101 6.25 -19.97 -8.45
C ALA A 101 5.83 -19.75 -6.98
N THR A 102 5.52 -20.81 -6.23
CA THR A 102 5.23 -20.70 -4.80
C THR A 102 6.40 -20.13 -4.01
N LEU A 103 7.62 -20.64 -4.21
CA LEU A 103 8.82 -20.12 -3.54
C LEU A 103 9.09 -18.66 -3.92
N ASN A 104 8.85 -18.30 -5.18
CA ASN A 104 9.00 -16.95 -5.69
C ASN A 104 7.97 -16.01 -5.03
N LEU A 105 6.71 -16.44 -4.88
CA LEU A 105 5.67 -15.71 -4.14
C LEU A 105 6.04 -15.54 -2.66
N CYS A 106 6.71 -16.52 -2.07
CA CYS A 106 7.22 -16.44 -0.71
C CYS A 106 8.50 -15.59 -0.56
N GLN A 107 9.07 -15.11 -1.68
CA GLN A 107 10.31 -14.32 -1.74
C GLN A 107 11.56 -15.09 -1.30
N LEU A 108 11.57 -16.39 -1.58
CA LEU A 108 12.65 -17.30 -1.16
C LEU A 108 13.61 -17.65 -2.29
N VAL A 109 13.31 -17.24 -3.53
CA VAL A 109 14.15 -17.51 -4.69
C VAL A 109 14.45 -16.25 -5.48
N GLU A 110 15.63 -16.23 -6.09
CA GLU A 110 16.15 -15.19 -6.97
C GLU A 110 16.65 -15.79 -8.31
N GLU A 111 17.07 -14.92 -9.23
CA GLU A 111 17.71 -15.34 -10.48
C GLU A 111 19.17 -15.73 -10.24
N GLY A 112 19.58 -16.91 -10.71
CA GLY A 112 20.98 -17.32 -10.76
C GLY A 112 21.80 -16.44 -11.71
N ALA A 113 23.00 -16.05 -11.31
CA ALA A 113 23.86 -15.23 -12.16
C ALA A 113 24.42 -16.05 -13.33
N GLU A 114 24.39 -15.48 -14.54
CA GLU A 114 25.02 -16.10 -15.71
C GLU A 114 26.53 -16.20 -15.51
N GLY A 115 27.06 -17.43 -15.49
CA GLY A 115 28.50 -17.69 -15.38
C GLY A 115 29.11 -17.44 -14.00
N ALA A 116 28.33 -17.05 -12.99
CA ALA A 116 28.81 -17.03 -11.61
C ALA A 116 28.71 -18.45 -11.05
N GLY A 117 29.82 -18.94 -10.49
CA GLY A 117 29.80 -20.15 -9.67
C GLY A 117 28.91 -19.98 -8.43
N PRO A 118 28.64 -21.08 -7.70
CA PRO A 118 27.74 -21.10 -6.54
C PRO A 118 28.11 -20.11 -5.41
N ASP A 119 29.35 -19.61 -5.37
CA ASP A 119 29.95 -18.97 -4.21
C ASP A 119 30.39 -17.51 -4.48
N SER A 120 29.43 -16.61 -4.69
CA SER A 120 29.65 -15.23 -4.22
C SER A 120 29.33 -15.21 -2.73
N ASP A 121 30.25 -15.70 -1.90
CA ASP A 121 30.16 -15.65 -0.42
C ASP A 121 30.31 -14.23 0.14
N ASP A 122 30.32 -13.21 -0.73
CA ASP A 122 30.23 -11.81 -0.36
C ASP A 122 29.07 -11.57 0.63
N PRO A 123 29.36 -11.24 1.91
CA PRO A 123 28.35 -11.07 2.93
C PRO A 123 27.28 -10.04 2.57
N THR A 124 27.66 -8.99 1.82
CA THR A 124 26.72 -7.98 1.33
C THR A 124 25.72 -8.58 0.34
N SER A 125 26.18 -9.32 -0.67
CA SER A 125 25.29 -10.03 -1.60
C SER A 125 24.34 -11.01 -0.87
N VAL A 126 24.82 -11.73 0.14
CA VAL A 126 23.99 -12.64 0.96
C VAL A 126 22.93 -11.87 1.73
N PHE A 127 23.30 -10.78 2.40
CA PHE A 127 22.37 -9.91 3.12
C PHE A 127 21.27 -9.36 2.19
N LEU A 128 21.65 -8.86 1.01
CA LEU A 128 20.72 -8.29 0.03
C LEU A 128 19.83 -9.35 -0.62
N SER A 129 20.31 -10.57 -0.80
CA SER A 129 19.49 -11.66 -1.36
C SER A 129 18.29 -11.99 -0.48
N ARG A 130 18.42 -11.86 0.85
CA ARG A 130 17.31 -12.08 1.79
C ARG A 130 16.17 -11.08 1.63
N THR A 131 16.42 -9.92 1.02
CA THR A 131 15.44 -8.85 0.82
C THR A 131 15.13 -8.56 -0.65
N VAL A 132 15.87 -9.13 -1.60
CA VAL A 132 15.70 -8.84 -3.04
C VAL A 132 14.29 -9.14 -3.54
N GLY A 133 13.67 -10.20 -3.02
CA GLY A 133 12.29 -10.59 -3.35
C GLY A 133 11.22 -9.62 -2.83
N LEU A 134 11.54 -8.71 -1.90
CA LEU A 134 10.62 -7.69 -1.41
C LEU A 134 10.22 -6.70 -2.49
N HIS A 135 11.17 -6.24 -3.30
CA HIS A 135 10.94 -5.13 -4.21
C HIS A 135 11.22 -5.48 -5.66
N ARG A 136 11.98 -6.57 -5.92
CA ARG A 136 12.27 -7.08 -7.27
C ARG A 136 12.85 -6.04 -8.23
N VAL A 137 13.40 -4.95 -7.69
CA VAL A 137 14.21 -3.98 -8.43
C VAL A 137 15.41 -4.68 -9.06
N HIS A 138 16.03 -5.55 -8.28
CA HIS A 138 17.15 -6.37 -8.70
C HIS A 138 16.69 -7.82 -8.85
N ARG A 139 17.31 -8.51 -9.81
CA ARG A 139 17.04 -9.94 -10.07
C ARG A 139 17.66 -10.88 -9.04
N SER A 140 18.68 -10.43 -8.31
CA SER A 140 19.41 -11.17 -7.28
C SER A 140 20.16 -10.24 -6.33
N GLY A 141 20.57 -10.76 -5.17
CA GLY A 141 21.42 -10.05 -4.21
C GLY A 141 22.74 -9.57 -4.83
N ALA A 142 23.32 -10.35 -5.73
CA ALA A 142 24.54 -9.97 -6.47
C ALA A 142 24.32 -8.75 -7.38
N ALA A 143 23.15 -8.65 -8.02
CA ALA A 143 22.78 -7.49 -8.83
C ALA A 143 22.54 -6.24 -7.97
N ALA A 144 21.97 -6.40 -6.77
CA ALA A 144 21.84 -5.32 -5.81
C ALA A 144 23.22 -4.85 -5.28
N ALA A 145 24.10 -5.78 -4.94
CA ALA A 145 25.48 -5.48 -4.53
C ALA A 145 26.27 -4.76 -5.64
N ALA A 146 26.05 -5.13 -6.91
CA ALA A 146 26.65 -4.42 -8.04
C ALA A 146 26.15 -2.96 -8.16
N ALA A 147 24.88 -2.70 -7.84
CA ALA A 147 24.35 -1.34 -7.79
C ALA A 147 24.98 -0.51 -6.66
N ILE A 148 25.20 -1.12 -5.49
CA ILE A 148 25.92 -0.50 -4.36
C ILE A 148 27.36 -0.16 -4.76
N ARG A 149 28.08 -1.08 -5.43
CA ARG A 149 29.44 -0.84 -5.95
C ARG A 149 29.53 0.31 -6.94
N ALA A 150 28.43 0.68 -7.60
CA ALA A 150 28.38 1.82 -8.50
C ALA A 150 27.94 3.12 -7.80
N ALA A 151 27.51 3.06 -6.53
CA ALA A 151 27.01 4.21 -5.81
C ALA A 151 28.13 5.04 -5.15
N ALA A 152 27.82 6.31 -4.87
CA ALA A 152 28.71 7.23 -4.19
C ALA A 152 28.02 7.94 -3.01
N VAL A 153 28.73 8.10 -1.89
CA VAL A 153 28.19 8.75 -0.68
C VAL A 153 29.20 9.71 -0.08
N VAL A 154 28.72 10.89 0.33
CA VAL A 154 29.46 11.77 1.24
C VAL A 154 28.85 11.65 2.64
N VAL A 155 29.65 11.29 3.63
CA VAL A 155 29.29 11.25 5.04
C VAL A 155 29.77 12.52 5.72
N VAL A 156 28.85 13.31 6.25
CA VAL A 156 29.14 14.51 7.05
C VAL A 156 28.96 14.15 8.52
N ALA A 157 30.06 13.78 9.18
CA ALA A 157 30.07 13.45 10.60
C ALA A 157 31.46 13.69 11.21
N PRO A 158 31.55 14.23 12.43
CA PRO A 158 32.83 14.58 13.02
C PRO A 158 33.54 13.40 13.66
N GLY A 159 34.87 13.42 13.59
CA GLY A 159 35.74 12.53 14.35
C GLY A 159 35.54 11.04 14.03
N PRO A 160 35.75 10.15 15.01
CA PRO A 160 35.70 8.70 14.82
C PRO A 160 34.39 8.18 14.22
N ALA A 161 33.26 8.82 14.55
CA ALA A 161 31.94 8.39 14.07
C ALA A 161 31.83 8.45 12.53
N GLY A 162 32.38 9.50 11.91
CA GLY A 162 32.40 9.62 10.45
C GLY A 162 33.31 8.60 9.78
N THR A 163 34.49 8.36 10.35
CA THR A 163 35.44 7.37 9.83
C THR A 163 34.96 5.94 10.00
N GLU A 164 34.32 5.60 11.12
CA GLU A 164 33.73 4.27 11.36
C GLU A 164 32.57 4.02 10.40
N THR A 165 31.68 5.00 10.23
CA THR A 165 30.56 4.91 9.28
C THR A 165 31.07 4.74 7.84
N ALA A 166 32.15 5.44 7.47
CA ALA A 166 32.74 5.27 6.15
C ALA A 166 33.37 3.89 5.97
N ALA A 167 34.07 3.37 6.98
CA ALA A 167 34.61 2.02 6.96
C ALA A 167 33.49 0.97 6.82
N ASP A 168 32.34 1.16 7.47
CA ASP A 168 31.18 0.29 7.29
C ASP A 168 30.63 0.35 5.86
N LEU A 169 30.50 1.55 5.27
CA LEU A 169 30.06 1.73 3.89
C LEU A 169 31.05 1.16 2.85
N GLU A 170 32.35 1.28 3.10
CA GLU A 170 33.40 0.67 2.28
C GLU A 170 33.38 -0.86 2.41
N ALA A 171 33.16 -1.39 3.62
CA ALA A 171 33.02 -2.83 3.86
C ALA A 171 31.74 -3.40 3.21
N LEU A 172 30.68 -2.59 3.10
CA LEU A 172 29.49 -2.89 2.30
C LEU A 172 29.79 -2.90 0.79
N GLY A 173 30.94 -2.37 0.37
CA GLY A 173 31.38 -2.34 -1.01
C GLY A 173 30.87 -1.14 -1.81
N LEU A 174 30.60 0.02 -1.19
CA LEU A 174 30.30 1.25 -1.94
C LEU A 174 31.47 1.65 -2.83
N GLY A 175 31.16 2.14 -4.04
CA GLY A 175 32.18 2.50 -5.02
C GLY A 175 33.00 3.75 -4.65
N ALA A 176 32.35 4.72 -3.99
CA ALA A 176 33.02 5.91 -3.49
C ALA A 176 32.40 6.37 -2.17
N VAL A 177 33.24 6.56 -1.15
CA VAL A 177 32.84 7.11 0.15
C VAL A 177 33.78 8.24 0.49
N LEU A 178 33.22 9.42 0.78
CA LEU A 178 33.98 10.59 1.22
C LEU A 178 33.50 11.01 2.60
N VAL A 179 34.43 11.39 3.48
CA VAL A 179 34.10 11.88 4.83
C VAL A 179 34.43 13.36 4.94
N ARG A 180 33.49 14.12 5.50
CA ARG A 180 33.67 15.52 5.87
C ARG A 180 33.31 15.68 7.35
N ALA A 181 34.11 16.41 8.10
CA ALA A 181 33.85 16.59 9.53
C ALA A 181 32.67 17.55 9.76
N THR A 182 32.48 18.50 8.83
CA THR A 182 31.42 19.51 8.89
C THR A 182 30.73 19.71 7.55
N ALA A 183 29.49 20.22 7.60
CA ALA A 183 28.68 20.49 6.41
C ALA A 183 29.33 21.53 5.48
N ALA A 184 30.12 22.46 6.03
CA ALA A 184 30.84 23.48 5.29
C ALA A 184 31.98 22.92 4.42
N GLU A 185 32.57 21.78 4.80
CA GLU A 185 33.67 21.15 4.06
C GLU A 185 33.22 20.40 2.79
N VAL A 186 31.92 20.13 2.64
CA VAL A 186 31.38 19.56 1.40
C VAL A 186 31.52 20.61 0.31
N GLY A 187 32.33 20.36 -0.72
CA GLY A 187 32.60 21.30 -1.80
C GLY A 187 32.02 20.89 -3.15
N ASP A 188 32.18 21.73 -4.17
CA ASP A 188 31.68 21.46 -5.53
C ASP A 188 32.26 20.19 -6.15
N THR A 189 33.51 19.85 -5.80
CA THR A 189 34.15 18.61 -6.26
C THR A 189 33.45 17.37 -5.69
N ASP A 190 32.97 17.44 -4.45
CA ASP A 190 32.23 16.35 -3.82
C ASP A 190 30.88 16.15 -4.51
N LEU A 191 30.16 17.25 -4.75
CA LEU A 191 28.87 17.21 -5.45
C LEU A 191 29.01 16.77 -6.92
N ALA A 192 30.09 17.18 -7.60
CA ALA A 192 30.39 16.73 -8.96
C ALA A 192 30.63 15.21 -9.01
N LEU A 193 31.35 14.65 -8.03
CA LEU A 193 31.55 13.21 -7.90
C LEU A 193 30.22 12.49 -7.68
N LEU A 194 29.37 12.99 -6.78
CA LEU A 194 28.06 12.40 -6.51
C LEU A 194 27.16 12.41 -7.75
N ARG A 195 27.16 13.49 -8.55
CA ARG A 195 26.39 13.58 -9.79
C ARG A 195 26.86 12.63 -10.89
N ALA A 196 28.12 12.23 -10.88
CA ALA A 196 28.67 11.30 -11.85
C ALA A 196 28.28 9.84 -11.56
N ALA A 197 27.92 9.53 -10.31
CA ALA A 197 27.50 8.20 -9.93
C ALA A 197 26.04 7.94 -10.33
N PRO A 198 25.68 6.72 -10.77
CA PRO A 198 24.28 6.34 -11.06
C PRO A 198 23.34 6.52 -9.86
N ARG A 199 23.89 6.40 -8.65
CA ARG A 199 23.17 6.58 -7.38
C ARG A 199 24.08 7.28 -6.39
N ALA A 200 23.61 8.37 -5.82
CA ALA A 200 24.39 9.10 -4.84
C ALA A 200 23.52 9.88 -3.87
N LEU A 201 24.05 10.11 -2.67
CA LEU A 201 23.46 11.01 -1.69
C LEU A 201 24.50 11.51 -0.70
N VAL A 202 24.17 12.59 -0.01
CA VAL A 202 24.89 13.05 1.18
C VAL A 202 24.16 12.53 2.41
N MET A 203 24.87 11.94 3.36
CA MET A 203 24.33 11.59 4.67
C MET A 203 24.99 12.47 5.72
N ALA A 204 24.19 13.23 6.48
CA ALA A 204 24.72 14.23 7.39
C ALA A 204 24.17 14.09 8.81
N LEU A 205 25.09 14.00 9.77
CA LEU A 205 24.78 14.07 11.19
C LEU A 205 24.66 15.53 11.63
N GLU A 206 23.43 15.98 11.86
CA GLU A 206 23.15 17.30 12.38
C GLU A 206 23.46 17.40 13.87
N LYS A 207 24.07 18.53 14.24
CA LYS A 207 24.19 18.98 15.62
C LYS A 207 23.42 20.29 15.81
N PRO A 208 22.99 20.63 17.04
CA PRO A 208 22.27 21.89 17.30
C PRO A 208 23.03 23.14 16.82
N ALA A 209 24.37 23.14 16.89
CA ALA A 209 25.20 24.26 16.45
C ALA A 209 25.38 24.35 14.91
N SER A 210 24.92 23.36 14.14
CA SER A 210 25.16 23.27 12.69
C SER A 210 23.98 23.68 11.82
N VAL A 211 22.90 24.24 12.38
CA VAL A 211 21.65 24.55 11.66
C VAL A 211 21.91 25.39 10.38
N GLU A 212 22.66 26.48 10.46
CA GLU A 212 22.92 27.30 9.26
C GLU A 212 23.80 26.58 8.23
N ALA A 213 24.84 25.88 8.69
CA ALA A 213 25.72 25.11 7.81
C ALA A 213 24.97 23.96 7.12
N MET A 214 23.99 23.36 7.80
CA MET A 214 23.09 22.36 7.23
C MET A 214 22.13 22.96 6.20
N ALA A 215 21.60 24.16 6.45
CA ALA A 215 20.77 24.88 5.50
C ALA A 215 21.54 25.23 4.21
N GLU A 216 22.79 25.66 4.33
CA GLU A 216 23.67 25.96 3.19
C GLU A 216 24.05 24.68 2.42
N LEU A 217 24.39 23.60 3.12
CA LEU A 217 24.63 22.29 2.50
C LEU A 217 23.41 21.79 1.73
N GLU A 218 22.21 21.87 2.33
CA GLU A 218 20.98 21.45 1.65
C GLU A 218 20.69 22.31 0.42
N GLY A 219 20.91 23.63 0.48
CA GLY A 219 20.79 24.52 -0.68
C GLY A 219 21.69 24.09 -1.84
N ARG A 220 22.97 23.81 -1.58
CA ARG A 220 23.92 23.34 -2.61
C ARG A 220 23.56 21.95 -3.13
N CYS A 221 23.14 21.02 -2.26
CA CYS A 221 22.65 19.71 -2.67
C CYS A 221 21.41 19.83 -3.58
N ARG A 222 20.48 20.72 -3.23
CA ARG A 222 19.26 21.01 -3.99
C ARG A 222 19.58 21.55 -5.38
N GLU A 223 20.46 22.54 -5.49
CA GLU A 223 20.92 23.07 -6.78
C GLU A 223 21.65 22.00 -7.62
N ALA A 224 22.42 21.14 -6.97
CA ALA A 224 23.12 20.04 -7.63
C ALA A 224 22.22 18.85 -8.00
N GLY A 225 20.97 18.80 -7.53
CA GLY A 225 20.07 17.65 -7.70
C GLY A 225 20.50 16.41 -6.90
N VAL A 226 21.31 16.58 -5.85
CA VAL A 226 21.82 15.50 -5.00
C VAL A 226 20.92 15.39 -3.75
N PRO A 227 20.39 14.20 -3.41
CA PRO A 227 19.64 14.00 -2.18
C PRO A 227 20.52 14.16 -0.93
N LEU A 228 19.96 14.74 0.14
CA LEU A 228 20.60 14.85 1.45
C LEU A 228 19.76 14.13 2.52
N LEU A 229 20.28 13.04 3.08
CA LEU A 229 19.68 12.33 4.21
C LEU A 229 20.21 12.92 5.52
N ARG A 230 19.30 13.43 6.36
CA ARG A 230 19.64 13.91 7.70
C ARG A 230 19.58 12.79 8.73
N CYS A 231 20.54 12.80 9.64
CA CYS A 231 20.52 12.05 10.89
C CYS A 231 20.71 13.02 12.05
N ALA A 232 20.08 12.79 13.19
CA ALA A 232 20.34 13.55 14.40
C ALA A 232 20.18 12.66 15.64
N ALA A 233 20.79 13.08 16.75
CA ALA A 233 20.65 12.39 18.02
C ALA A 233 20.67 13.40 19.17
N THR A 234 19.88 13.10 20.19
CA THR A 234 19.96 13.67 21.53
C THR A 234 20.15 12.52 22.52
N ALA A 235 20.37 12.80 23.81
CA ALA A 235 20.43 11.72 24.80
C ALA A 235 19.06 11.00 25.00
N ALA A 236 17.95 11.58 24.52
CA ALA A 236 16.62 11.02 24.66
C ALA A 236 16.05 10.38 23.38
N ALA A 237 16.57 10.75 22.21
CA ALA A 237 16.02 10.29 20.94
C ALA A 237 17.06 10.22 19.81
N VAL A 238 16.78 9.36 18.84
CA VAL A 238 17.49 9.29 17.56
C VAL A 238 16.52 9.60 16.43
N GLU A 239 16.99 10.41 15.49
CA GLU A 239 16.21 10.86 14.33
C GLU A 239 16.89 10.45 13.03
N VAL A 240 16.11 9.88 12.11
CA VAL A 240 16.54 9.60 10.74
C VAL A 240 15.53 10.20 9.76
N GLY A 241 16.07 10.98 8.83
CA GLY A 241 15.32 11.78 7.89
C GLY A 241 15.09 13.22 8.34
N PRO A 242 14.31 13.98 7.55
CA PRO A 242 13.84 13.56 6.23
C PRO A 242 14.99 13.50 5.20
N LEU A 243 14.72 12.91 4.04
CA LEU A 243 15.54 13.00 2.85
C LEU A 243 15.17 14.31 2.13
N PHE A 244 16.10 15.24 2.01
CA PHE A 244 15.93 16.48 1.27
C PHE A 244 16.22 16.27 -0.22
N HIS A 245 15.28 16.64 -1.09
CA HIS A 245 15.39 16.51 -2.54
C HIS A 245 14.61 17.61 -3.26
N HIS A 246 15.26 18.22 -4.26
CA HIS A 246 14.79 19.42 -4.94
C HIS A 246 13.36 19.32 -5.50
N ALA A 247 13.05 18.20 -6.16
CA ALA A 247 11.80 18.00 -6.89
C ALA A 247 10.71 17.26 -6.10
N PHE A 248 10.97 16.90 -4.84
CA PHE A 248 10.01 16.11 -4.07
C PHE A 248 9.79 16.67 -2.68
N THR A 249 10.82 16.74 -1.85
CA THR A 249 10.64 16.94 -0.41
C THR A 249 10.87 18.40 0.00
N ALA A 250 10.28 18.78 1.14
CA ALA A 250 10.44 20.11 1.73
C ALA A 250 11.92 20.41 1.98
N CYS A 251 12.34 21.68 1.89
CA CYS A 251 13.72 22.09 2.14
C CYS A 251 14.07 22.08 3.63
N TYR A 252 15.36 22.21 3.93
CA TYR A 252 15.84 22.23 5.31
C TYR A 252 15.27 23.39 6.13
N ARG A 253 15.07 24.55 5.50
CA ARG A 253 14.46 25.72 6.17
C ARG A 253 13.00 25.46 6.58
N CYS A 254 12.23 24.74 5.75
CA CYS A 254 10.88 24.30 6.13
C CYS A 254 10.91 23.29 7.29
N PHE A 255 11.90 22.38 7.30
CA PHE A 255 12.10 21.47 8.41
C PHE A 255 12.34 22.22 9.73
N VAL A 256 13.29 23.16 9.75
CA VAL A 256 13.59 23.96 10.95
C VAL A 256 12.38 24.78 11.41
N ALA A 257 11.64 25.37 10.47
CA ALA A 257 10.43 26.14 10.79
C ALA A 257 9.29 25.27 11.36
N ALA A 258 9.24 23.99 11.00
CA ALA A 258 8.25 23.03 11.50
C ALA A 258 8.71 22.32 12.80
N ALA A 259 9.98 22.46 13.19
CA ALA A 259 10.51 21.83 14.39
C ALA A 259 9.95 22.51 15.65
N ASP A 260 9.47 21.71 16.60
CA ASP A 260 8.98 22.21 17.89
C ASP A 260 10.17 22.60 18.78
N PRO A 261 10.28 23.86 19.23
CA PRO A 261 11.32 24.29 20.16
C PRO A 261 11.36 23.46 21.46
N ALA A 262 10.24 22.87 21.88
CA ALA A 262 10.13 22.07 23.11
C ALA A 262 10.81 20.69 23.02
N SER A 263 11.23 20.26 21.83
CA SER A 263 11.99 19.00 21.65
C SER A 263 13.50 19.15 21.93
N ALA A 264 13.96 20.38 22.20
CA ALA A 264 15.34 20.71 22.54
C ALA A 264 15.64 20.57 24.05
N ASP A 265 14.81 19.88 24.82
CA ASP A 265 15.20 19.45 26.17
C ASP A 265 16.35 18.44 26.03
N ALA A 266 17.56 19.00 26.11
CA ALA A 266 18.80 18.26 26.22
C ALA A 266 18.72 17.43 27.50
N ALA A 267 18.21 16.20 27.38
CA ALA A 267 18.43 15.21 28.41
C ALA A 267 19.95 15.16 28.67
N ASN A 268 20.35 15.39 29.92
CA ASN A 268 21.74 15.31 30.32
C ASN A 268 22.20 13.85 30.17
N GLY A 269 23.05 13.56 29.20
CA GLY A 269 23.51 12.19 28.95
C GLY A 269 24.37 12.05 27.70
N PRO A 270 24.99 10.88 27.50
CA PRO A 270 25.75 10.59 26.29
C PRO A 270 24.81 10.56 25.08
N VAL A 271 25.19 11.27 24.02
CA VAL A 271 24.43 11.30 22.76
C VAL A 271 24.86 10.12 21.88
N PRO A 272 23.94 9.23 21.47
CA PRO A 272 24.28 8.01 20.74
C PRO A 272 24.42 8.27 19.23
N PHE A 273 25.41 9.09 18.84
CA PHE A 273 25.66 9.42 17.43
C PHE A 273 25.89 8.19 16.55
N GLY A 274 26.56 7.15 17.07
CA GLY A 274 26.76 5.89 16.35
C GLY A 274 25.44 5.18 16.02
N LEU A 275 24.45 5.23 16.91
CA LEU A 275 23.13 4.64 16.64
C LEU A 275 22.39 5.43 15.55
N ALA A 276 22.46 6.75 15.56
CA ALA A 276 21.86 7.59 14.51
C ALA A 276 22.48 7.34 13.14
N LEU A 277 23.81 7.24 13.06
CA LEU A 277 24.51 6.92 11.83
C LEU A 277 24.22 5.48 11.36
N ALA A 278 24.18 4.50 12.26
CA ALA A 278 23.84 3.12 11.91
C ALA A 278 22.42 3.00 11.33
N LEU A 279 21.42 3.65 11.95
CA LEU A 279 20.06 3.72 11.40
C LEU A 279 20.01 4.52 10.10
N GLY A 280 20.84 5.55 9.96
CA GLY A 280 21.03 6.29 8.71
C GLY A 280 21.60 5.43 7.58
N VAL A 281 22.57 4.56 7.87
CA VAL A 281 23.14 3.60 6.91
C VAL A 281 22.09 2.58 6.45
N ASP A 282 21.25 2.08 7.35
CA ASP A 282 20.13 1.19 6.99
C ASP A 282 19.15 1.88 6.03
N GLU A 283 18.76 3.12 6.32
CA GLU A 283 17.90 3.93 5.46
C GLU A 283 18.57 4.23 4.11
N LEU A 284 19.86 4.58 4.12
CA LEU A 284 20.69 4.82 2.93
C LEU A 284 20.75 3.58 2.03
N LEU A 285 20.97 2.39 2.60
CA LEU A 285 20.94 1.14 1.84
C LEU A 285 19.58 0.93 1.18
N GLY A 286 18.50 1.24 1.89
CA GLY A 286 17.15 1.19 1.33
C GLY A 286 16.97 2.14 0.14
N LEU A 287 17.49 3.37 0.24
CA LEU A 287 17.46 4.36 -0.83
C LEU A 287 18.31 3.96 -2.06
N LEU A 288 19.52 3.42 -1.85
CA LEU A 288 20.42 3.04 -2.93
C LEU A 288 19.97 1.78 -3.68
N THR A 289 19.37 0.82 -2.97
CA THR A 289 18.92 -0.46 -3.54
C THR A 289 17.44 -0.48 -3.93
N GLY A 290 16.71 0.59 -3.62
CA GLY A 290 15.25 0.66 -3.78
C GLY A 290 14.53 -0.37 -2.92
N ASN A 291 15.05 -0.65 -1.73
CA ASN A 291 14.29 -1.34 -0.70
C ASN A 291 13.18 -0.37 -0.25
N ALA A 292 11.89 -0.64 -0.53
CA ALA A 292 10.76 0.25 -0.16
C ALA A 292 10.52 0.36 1.35
N THR A 293 11.39 -0.20 2.18
CA THR A 293 11.41 0.07 3.62
C THR A 293 11.82 1.50 3.94
N SER A 294 12.47 2.21 3.00
CA SER A 294 12.81 3.62 3.19
C SER A 294 11.55 4.46 3.38
N GLN A 295 11.42 5.03 4.58
CA GLN A 295 10.31 5.88 4.99
C GLN A 295 10.73 7.35 5.06
N ALA A 296 12.02 7.66 5.00
CA ALA A 296 12.56 8.97 5.28
C ALA A 296 12.26 10.05 4.23
N TYR A 297 11.63 9.75 3.08
CA TYR A 297 11.37 10.76 2.03
C TYR A 297 10.73 12.05 2.58
N ARG A 298 9.45 11.99 2.95
CA ARG A 298 8.71 13.12 3.55
C ARG A 298 8.55 12.97 5.05
N THR A 299 9.22 12.00 5.68
CA THR A 299 9.00 11.74 7.10
C THR A 299 10.28 11.77 7.90
N LEU A 300 10.17 12.31 9.10
CA LEU A 300 11.15 12.19 10.17
C LEU A 300 10.78 10.96 11.00
N ASN A 301 11.67 9.97 11.02
CA ASN A 301 11.54 8.82 11.91
C ASN A 301 12.23 9.16 13.23
N VAL A 302 11.51 9.03 14.34
CA VAL A 302 12.02 9.30 15.68
C VAL A 302 11.94 8.02 16.51
N LEU A 303 13.09 7.60 17.03
CA LEU A 303 13.21 6.54 18.03
C LEU A 303 13.47 7.18 19.39
N THR A 304 12.50 7.10 20.29
CA THR A 304 12.65 7.53 21.69
C THR A 304 13.43 6.47 22.45
N LEU A 305 14.53 6.83 23.11
CA LEU A 305 15.42 5.86 23.76
C LEU A 305 14.89 5.28 25.08
N PRO A 306 14.21 6.05 25.95
CA PRO A 306 13.68 5.51 27.20
C PRO A 306 12.72 4.31 27.05
N ASP A 307 11.86 4.33 26.03
CA ASP A 307 10.82 3.31 25.82
C ASP A 307 10.94 2.57 24.48
N LEU A 308 11.95 2.91 23.67
CA LEU A 308 12.17 2.41 22.31
C LEU A 308 10.95 2.63 21.39
N SER A 309 10.10 3.60 21.72
CA SER A 309 8.95 3.95 20.90
C SER A 309 9.38 4.58 19.59
N ARG A 310 8.69 4.21 18.51
CA ARG A 310 8.90 4.76 17.18
C ARG A 310 7.73 5.68 16.84
N SER A 311 8.05 6.90 16.43
CA SER A 311 7.07 7.84 15.88
C SER A 311 7.53 8.36 14.54
N ARG A 312 6.58 8.83 13.74
CA ARG A 312 6.82 9.36 12.40
C ARG A 312 6.15 10.71 12.30
N ARG A 313 6.89 11.71 11.84
CA ARG A 313 6.35 13.05 11.59
C ARG A 313 6.41 13.33 10.10
N LEU A 314 5.27 13.67 9.50
CA LEU A 314 5.23 14.14 8.13
C LEU A 314 5.80 15.55 8.09
N LEU A 315 6.75 15.78 7.19
CA LEU A 315 7.20 17.11 6.83
C LEU A 315 6.58 17.53 5.50
N THR A 316 5.95 18.68 5.51
CA THR A 316 5.38 19.32 4.32
C THR A 316 6.14 20.62 4.03
N PRO A 317 6.25 21.02 2.75
CA PRO A 317 6.78 22.33 2.41
C PRO A 317 5.92 23.43 3.06
N ALA A 318 6.54 24.53 3.48
CA ALA A 318 5.74 25.71 3.84
C ALA A 318 5.15 26.30 2.55
N PRO A 319 3.85 26.62 2.50
CA PRO A 319 3.20 27.01 1.24
C PRO A 319 3.81 28.22 0.51
N ASP A 320 4.40 29.16 1.27
CA ASP A 320 5.06 30.37 0.77
C ASP A 320 6.59 30.26 0.73
N CYS A 321 7.16 29.05 0.86
CA CYS A 321 8.60 28.89 0.88
C CYS A 321 9.22 29.19 -0.51
N PRO A 322 10.14 30.17 -0.62
CA PRO A 322 10.74 30.52 -1.90
C PRO A 322 11.62 29.40 -2.47
N SER A 323 12.17 28.53 -1.62
CA SER A 323 12.99 27.38 -2.03
C SER A 323 12.16 26.17 -2.47
N CYS A 324 10.88 26.11 -2.10
CA CYS A 324 9.99 25.00 -2.41
C CYS A 324 8.86 25.38 -3.37
N LYS A 325 8.85 26.62 -3.89
CA LYS A 325 7.79 27.18 -4.73
C LYS A 325 7.51 26.40 -6.02
N ASP A 326 8.44 25.56 -6.44
CA ASP A 326 8.31 24.74 -7.66
C ASP A 326 7.75 23.34 -7.35
N LEU A 327 7.53 23.00 -6.07
CA LEU A 327 6.90 21.73 -5.70
C LEU A 327 5.39 21.76 -5.99
N PRO A 328 4.80 20.65 -6.44
CA PRO A 328 3.37 20.52 -6.60
C PRO A 328 2.68 20.85 -5.27
N SER A 329 1.72 21.77 -5.29
CA SER A 329 1.05 22.42 -4.15
C SER A 329 1.62 23.76 -3.67
N ALA A 330 2.55 24.38 -4.41
CA ALA A 330 2.94 25.77 -4.20
C ALA A 330 1.74 26.74 -4.37
N GLY A 331 1.55 27.66 -3.43
CA GLY A 331 0.47 28.67 -3.47
C GLY A 331 -0.77 28.39 -2.60
N GLN A 332 -0.74 27.38 -1.73
CA GLN A 332 -1.76 27.26 -0.67
C GLN A 332 -1.57 28.33 0.42
N LYS A 333 -2.66 28.72 1.11
CA LYS A 333 -2.59 29.75 2.17
C LYS A 333 -2.25 29.18 3.55
N SER A 334 -2.36 27.86 3.76
CA SER A 334 -2.08 27.19 5.04
C SER A 334 -1.80 25.70 4.85
N ALA A 335 -0.89 25.14 5.66
CA ALA A 335 -0.67 23.70 5.72
C ALA A 335 -1.77 23.02 6.56
N ASP A 336 -2.88 22.64 5.92
CA ASP A 336 -3.95 21.88 6.56
C ASP A 336 -3.81 20.36 6.32
N ALA A 337 -4.78 19.57 6.82
CA ALA A 337 -4.77 18.12 6.65
C ALA A 337 -4.91 17.69 5.17
N ALA A 338 -5.61 18.47 4.34
CA ALA A 338 -5.75 18.19 2.92
C ALA A 338 -4.43 18.42 2.18
N TYR A 339 -3.72 19.50 2.50
CA TYR A 339 -2.36 19.74 2.01
C TYR A 339 -1.41 18.59 2.37
N ALA A 340 -1.39 18.20 3.64
CA ALA A 340 -0.57 17.10 4.13
C ALA A 340 -0.91 15.77 3.42
N PHE A 341 -2.19 15.52 3.16
CA PHE A 341 -2.63 14.36 2.40
C PHE A 341 -2.11 14.37 0.96
N GLU A 342 -2.25 15.49 0.24
CA GLU A 342 -1.77 15.60 -1.15
C GLU A 342 -0.26 15.36 -1.25
N GLN A 343 0.52 15.91 -0.31
CA GLN A 343 1.96 15.65 -0.22
C GLN A 343 2.26 14.15 0.03
N GLN A 344 1.44 13.44 0.80
CA GLN A 344 1.66 12.01 1.09
C GLN A 344 1.34 11.07 -0.08
N VAL A 345 0.42 11.46 -0.97
CA VAL A 345 -0.02 10.62 -2.10
C VAL A 345 0.65 10.99 -3.42
N GLU A 346 1.46 12.04 -3.42
CA GLU A 346 2.27 12.45 -4.56
C GLU A 346 3.25 11.34 -4.97
N HIS A 347 3.33 11.09 -6.28
CA HIS A 347 4.27 10.12 -6.82
C HIS A 347 5.69 10.63 -6.67
N LYS A 348 6.58 9.74 -6.25
CA LYS A 348 8.01 10.03 -6.19
C LYS A 348 8.55 10.33 -7.60
N PRO A 349 9.48 11.29 -7.77
CA PRO A 349 10.18 11.50 -9.02
C PRO A 349 10.87 10.23 -9.51
N VAL A 350 10.97 10.08 -10.83
CA VAL A 350 11.58 8.90 -11.46
C VAL A 350 13.04 8.71 -11.01
N GLU A 351 13.77 9.78 -10.70
CA GLU A 351 15.14 9.65 -10.19
C GLU A 351 15.21 8.95 -8.82
N LEU A 352 14.18 9.12 -7.98
CA LEU A 352 14.07 8.52 -6.66
C LEU A 352 13.38 7.14 -6.66
N VAL A 353 12.79 6.74 -7.79
CA VAL A 353 12.13 5.43 -7.96
C VAL A 353 13.01 4.52 -8.79
N LEU A 354 13.30 3.33 -8.26
CA LEU A 354 13.95 2.30 -9.07
C LEU A 354 12.91 1.58 -9.95
N PRO A 355 13.18 1.33 -11.24
CA PRO A 355 12.28 0.59 -12.10
C PRO A 355 11.89 -0.77 -11.48
N GLY A 356 10.58 -1.05 -11.40
CA GLY A 356 10.05 -2.28 -10.81
C GLY A 356 9.60 -2.17 -9.35
N HIS A 357 9.90 -1.07 -8.65
CA HIS A 357 9.55 -0.82 -7.24
C HIS A 357 8.03 -0.92 -6.95
N ASP A 358 7.21 -0.38 -7.84
CA ASP A 358 5.76 -0.31 -7.67
C ASP A 358 5.01 -1.60 -8.08
N ALA A 359 5.70 -2.56 -8.67
CA ALA A 359 5.03 -3.54 -9.52
C ALA A 359 4.48 -4.77 -8.77
N TRP A 360 5.03 -5.16 -7.61
CA TRP A 360 4.83 -6.54 -7.14
C TRP A 360 4.36 -6.75 -5.70
N GLN A 361 4.76 -5.92 -4.72
CA GLN A 361 4.33 -6.08 -3.31
C GLN A 361 2.81 -6.16 -3.13
N PHE A 362 2.09 -5.68 -4.15
CA PHE A 362 0.65 -5.59 -4.19
C PHE A 362 -0.02 -6.79 -4.87
N GLN A 363 0.63 -7.57 -5.74
CA GLN A 363 -0.09 -8.48 -6.64
C GLN A 363 -0.54 -9.79 -6.01
N VAL A 364 0.14 -10.28 -4.97
CA VAL A 364 -0.25 -11.50 -4.26
C VAL A 364 -1.39 -11.15 -3.30
N GLY A 365 -2.60 -11.61 -3.61
CA GLY A 365 -3.81 -11.32 -2.82
C GLY A 365 -4.78 -10.33 -3.47
N ILE A 366 -4.39 -9.49 -4.43
CA ILE A 366 -5.31 -8.55 -5.12
C ILE A 366 -6.51 -9.27 -5.74
N LYS A 367 -6.31 -10.46 -6.31
CA LYS A 367 -7.42 -11.24 -6.87
C LYS A 367 -8.38 -11.74 -5.80
N GLN A 368 -7.85 -12.20 -4.66
CA GLN A 368 -8.67 -12.60 -3.52
C GLN A 368 -9.45 -11.40 -2.98
N LEU A 369 -8.86 -10.20 -2.96
CA LEU A 369 -9.57 -8.97 -2.58
C LEU A 369 -10.79 -8.68 -3.46
N GLN A 370 -10.81 -9.12 -4.73
CA GLN A 370 -11.99 -8.93 -5.60
C GLN A 370 -13.23 -9.64 -5.06
N VAL A 371 -13.04 -10.76 -4.36
CA VAL A 371 -14.11 -11.62 -3.81
C VAL A 371 -14.24 -11.56 -2.29
N GLN A 372 -13.20 -11.13 -1.56
CA GLN A 372 -13.21 -11.11 -0.10
C GLN A 372 -14.18 -10.04 0.45
N ARG A 373 -15.13 -10.47 1.28
CA ARG A 373 -16.11 -9.60 1.98
C ARG A 373 -16.08 -9.86 3.48
N PRO A 374 -16.53 -8.89 4.31
CA PRO A 374 -16.79 -9.16 5.72
C PRO A 374 -17.73 -10.37 5.87
N ASN A 375 -17.51 -11.17 6.91
CA ASN A 375 -18.27 -12.41 7.10
C ASN A 375 -19.61 -12.11 7.79
N PHE A 376 -20.71 -12.28 7.04
CA PHE A 376 -22.08 -12.18 7.53
C PHE A 376 -22.80 -13.54 7.53
N GLY A 377 -22.07 -14.64 7.68
CA GLY A 377 -22.59 -16.01 7.46
C GLY A 377 -23.80 -16.42 8.31
N HIS A 378 -24.11 -15.69 9.38
CA HIS A 378 -25.27 -15.94 10.25
C HIS A 378 -26.39 -14.89 10.11
N HIS A 379 -26.19 -13.84 9.31
CA HIS A 379 -27.21 -12.83 9.10
C HIS A 379 -28.25 -13.31 8.08
N PRO A 380 -29.54 -12.93 8.25
CA PRO A 380 -30.56 -13.17 7.23
C PRO A 380 -30.15 -12.59 5.88
N PHE A 381 -30.40 -13.37 4.82
CA PHE A 381 -30.00 -13.06 3.45
C PHE A 381 -31.19 -13.23 2.51
N LEU A 382 -31.35 -12.29 1.57
CA LEU A 382 -32.30 -12.39 0.47
C LEU A 382 -31.56 -12.37 -0.87
N ASP A 383 -31.65 -13.46 -1.63
CA ASP A 383 -31.12 -13.54 -2.99
C ASP A 383 -31.96 -12.71 -3.95
N PHE A 384 -31.31 -11.95 -4.85
CA PHE A 384 -31.97 -11.33 -5.98
C PHE A 384 -32.00 -12.26 -7.19
N PRO A 385 -32.95 -12.07 -8.13
CA PRO A 385 -32.93 -12.78 -9.40
C PRO A 385 -31.60 -12.55 -10.15
N PRO A 386 -31.11 -13.53 -10.95
CA PRO A 386 -29.90 -13.36 -11.74
C PRO A 386 -29.92 -12.06 -12.57
N THR A 387 -28.78 -11.40 -12.73
CA THR A 387 -28.77 -10.10 -13.44
C THR A 387 -29.11 -10.21 -14.92
N THR A 388 -28.92 -11.39 -15.53
CA THR A 388 -29.42 -11.74 -16.88
C THR A 388 -30.94 -11.73 -16.99
N ASP A 389 -31.64 -12.05 -15.89
CA ASP A 389 -33.08 -12.20 -15.85
C ASP A 389 -33.75 -10.87 -15.46
N MET A 390 -32.97 -9.93 -14.94
CA MET A 390 -33.37 -8.53 -14.80
C MET A 390 -33.37 -7.86 -16.17
N THR A 391 -34.50 -7.96 -16.87
CA THR A 391 -34.74 -7.24 -18.12
C THR A 391 -34.38 -5.77 -17.94
N PRO A 392 -33.62 -5.15 -18.86
CA PRO A 392 -33.49 -3.71 -18.89
C PRO A 392 -34.90 -3.15 -18.92
N TYR A 393 -35.27 -2.35 -17.92
CA TYR A 393 -36.47 -1.55 -18.04
C TYR A 393 -36.32 -0.73 -19.33
N ALA A 394 -37.22 -0.93 -20.29
CA ALA A 394 -37.16 -0.16 -21.53
C ALA A 394 -37.27 1.34 -21.16
N PRO A 395 -36.37 2.21 -21.67
CA PRO A 395 -36.37 3.63 -21.37
C PRO A 395 -37.77 4.22 -21.51
N GLY A 396 -38.27 4.86 -20.46
CA GLY A 396 -39.57 5.56 -20.44
C GLY A 396 -40.83 4.70 -20.64
N ALA A 397 -40.75 3.36 -20.64
CA ALA A 397 -41.93 2.52 -20.86
C ALA A 397 -41.97 1.21 -20.06
N GLY A 398 -40.86 0.72 -19.52
CA GLY A 398 -40.82 -0.52 -18.75
C GLY A 398 -41.36 -0.35 -17.33
N TYR A 399 -40.78 0.59 -16.58
CA TYR A 399 -41.12 0.81 -15.18
C TYR A 399 -42.50 1.46 -15.02
N GLU A 400 -42.84 2.49 -15.80
CA GLU A 400 -44.16 3.13 -15.75
C GLU A 400 -45.31 2.15 -16.04
N ARG A 401 -45.13 1.18 -16.97
CA ARG A 401 -46.12 0.13 -17.24
C ARG A 401 -46.25 -0.85 -16.09
N GLN A 402 -45.14 -1.21 -15.43
CA GLN A 402 -45.16 -2.10 -14.28
C GLN A 402 -45.80 -1.40 -13.07
N ARG A 403 -45.44 -0.14 -12.82
CA ARG A 403 -46.02 0.75 -11.80
C ARG A 403 -47.53 0.97 -11.98
N ALA A 404 -47.98 1.10 -13.23
CA ALA A 404 -49.41 1.19 -13.56
C ALA A 404 -50.15 -0.14 -13.39
N ALA A 405 -49.46 -1.28 -13.57
CA ALA A 405 -50.04 -2.62 -13.44
C ALA A 405 -50.08 -3.12 -11.99
N ASP A 406 -49.11 -2.75 -11.16
CA ASP A 406 -49.01 -3.15 -9.75
C ASP A 406 -49.64 -2.14 -8.77
N GLY A 407 -50.00 -0.94 -9.25
CA GLY A 407 -50.60 0.11 -8.43
C GLY A 407 -49.64 0.70 -7.39
N SER A 408 -48.34 0.48 -7.53
CA SER A 408 -47.33 0.96 -6.58
C SER A 408 -47.09 2.46 -6.73
N THR A 409 -47.13 3.17 -5.61
CA THR A 409 -46.73 4.58 -5.54
C THR A 409 -45.33 4.64 -4.91
N GLY A 410 -44.30 4.71 -5.75
CA GLY A 410 -42.90 4.90 -5.35
C GLY A 410 -41.97 3.79 -5.83
N VAL A 411 -40.70 3.89 -5.46
CA VAL A 411 -39.67 2.88 -5.78
C VAL A 411 -40.08 1.51 -5.22
N SER A 412 -39.99 0.45 -6.03
CA SER A 412 -40.24 -0.92 -5.58
C SER A 412 -38.95 -1.63 -5.16
N PRO A 413 -39.01 -2.71 -4.35
CA PRO A 413 -37.84 -3.53 -4.04
C PRO A 413 -37.09 -4.05 -5.27
N GLN A 414 -37.81 -4.34 -6.37
CA GLN A 414 -37.23 -4.80 -7.62
C GLN A 414 -36.43 -3.69 -8.32
N VAL A 415 -36.93 -2.44 -8.30
CA VAL A 415 -36.18 -1.30 -8.82
C VAL A 415 -34.95 -1.03 -7.98
N ALA A 416 -35.05 -1.06 -6.65
CA ALA A 416 -33.87 -0.93 -5.81
C ALA A 416 -32.85 -2.04 -6.08
N ALA A 417 -33.29 -3.30 -6.20
CA ALA A 417 -32.41 -4.42 -6.58
C ALA A 417 -31.68 -4.18 -7.90
N TYR A 418 -32.40 -3.70 -8.92
CA TYR A 418 -31.83 -3.35 -10.21
C TYR A 418 -30.78 -2.23 -10.07
N LEU A 419 -31.11 -1.12 -9.39
CA LEU A 419 -30.18 -0.02 -9.16
C LEU A 419 -28.90 -0.49 -8.43
N LEU A 420 -29.05 -1.22 -7.32
CA LEU A 420 -27.91 -1.75 -6.55
C LEU A 420 -27.03 -2.68 -7.39
N SER A 421 -27.63 -3.50 -8.26
CA SER A 421 -26.90 -4.41 -9.15
C SER A 421 -26.01 -3.69 -10.16
N ARG A 422 -26.45 -2.54 -10.65
CA ARG A 422 -25.70 -1.75 -11.63
C ARG A 422 -24.68 -0.86 -10.93
N VAL A 423 -24.96 -0.40 -9.72
CA VAL A 423 -24.07 0.51 -8.99
C VAL A 423 -22.95 -0.24 -8.27
N GLY A 424 -23.26 -1.32 -7.55
CA GLY A 424 -22.28 -2.11 -6.77
C GLY A 424 -22.01 -3.51 -7.31
N GLY A 425 -22.84 -4.01 -8.22
CA GLY A 425 -22.81 -5.40 -8.68
C GLY A 425 -21.81 -5.70 -9.80
N ARG A 426 -21.81 -6.97 -10.20
CA ARG A 426 -20.92 -7.54 -11.22
C ARG A 426 -21.68 -7.77 -12.52
N GLN A 427 -20.94 -7.81 -13.62
CA GLN A 427 -21.43 -8.31 -14.90
C GLN A 427 -21.30 -9.84 -14.89
N ASP A 428 -22.31 -10.55 -15.39
CA ASP A 428 -22.32 -12.01 -15.50
C ASP A 428 -21.26 -12.55 -16.48
N ARG A 429 -20.63 -11.66 -17.28
CA ARG A 429 -19.52 -12.01 -18.15
C ARG A 429 -18.19 -12.06 -17.39
N MET A 430 -17.65 -13.27 -17.26
CA MET A 430 -16.25 -13.47 -16.93
C MET A 430 -15.37 -13.11 -18.14
N THR A 431 -14.31 -12.34 -17.92
CA THR A 431 -13.34 -12.05 -18.99
C THR A 431 -12.56 -13.31 -19.36
N SER A 432 -11.91 -13.30 -20.54
CA SER A 432 -10.96 -14.33 -20.96
C SER A 432 -9.80 -14.56 -19.97
N ALA A 433 -9.57 -13.61 -19.04
CA ALA A 433 -8.57 -13.69 -17.99
C ALA A 433 -9.09 -14.28 -16.66
N GLY A 434 -10.34 -14.78 -16.61
CA GLY A 434 -10.94 -15.39 -15.42
C GLY A 434 -11.34 -14.38 -14.34
N THR A 435 -11.52 -13.10 -14.69
CA THR A 435 -11.97 -12.06 -13.76
C THR A 435 -13.38 -11.60 -14.11
N TYR A 436 -14.19 -11.30 -13.09
CA TYR A 436 -15.49 -10.66 -13.28
C TYR A 436 -15.31 -9.20 -13.69
N GLN A 437 -16.18 -8.66 -14.53
CA GLN A 437 -16.27 -7.20 -14.72
C GLN A 437 -17.33 -6.61 -13.79
N ARG A 438 -17.21 -5.32 -13.50
CA ARG A 438 -18.24 -4.55 -12.80
C ARG A 438 -18.86 -3.55 -13.76
N TRP A 439 -20.07 -3.12 -13.43
CA TRP A 439 -20.76 -2.06 -14.15
C TRP A 439 -20.09 -0.70 -13.90
N ALA A 440 -19.86 -0.36 -12.63
CA ALA A 440 -19.08 0.82 -12.23
C ALA A 440 -17.58 0.51 -12.06
N ALA A 441 -16.74 1.53 -12.28
CA ALA A 441 -15.32 1.46 -11.96
C ALA A 441 -15.09 1.19 -10.46
N SER A 442 -14.03 0.44 -10.13
CA SER A 442 -13.88 -0.13 -8.79
C SER A 442 -12.43 -0.44 -8.42
N ALA A 443 -11.56 0.57 -8.45
CA ALA A 443 -10.15 0.45 -8.07
C ALA A 443 -9.42 -0.78 -8.63
N GLY A 444 -9.69 -1.18 -9.89
CA GLY A 444 -9.18 -2.43 -10.46
C GLY A 444 -9.95 -3.68 -9.99
N ASN A 445 -11.28 -3.59 -10.01
CA ASN A 445 -12.26 -4.62 -9.71
C ASN A 445 -12.38 -5.06 -8.23
N LEU A 446 -11.85 -4.27 -7.29
CA LEU A 446 -11.80 -4.60 -5.87
C LEU A 446 -13.16 -4.50 -5.15
N GLY A 447 -14.20 -3.96 -5.78
CA GLY A 447 -15.45 -3.64 -5.08
C GLY A 447 -15.27 -2.44 -4.17
N SER A 448 -14.67 -1.37 -4.65
CA SER A 448 -14.40 -0.13 -3.90
C SER A 448 -15.63 0.42 -3.16
N VAL A 449 -16.80 0.40 -3.81
CA VAL A 449 -18.07 0.90 -3.28
C VAL A 449 -19.01 -0.27 -2.98
N THR A 450 -19.61 -0.25 -1.79
CA THR A 450 -20.65 -1.18 -1.33
C THR A 450 -21.92 -0.39 -1.06
N PRO A 451 -22.99 -0.60 -1.85
CA PRO A 451 -24.27 0.00 -1.57
C PRO A 451 -24.93 -0.58 -0.31
N TYR A 452 -25.50 0.29 0.50
CA TYR A 452 -26.44 -0.03 1.57
C TYR A 452 -27.80 0.54 1.20
N LEU A 453 -28.86 -0.12 1.64
CA LEU A 453 -30.24 0.26 1.39
C LEU A 453 -30.92 0.45 2.74
N LEU A 454 -31.45 1.65 2.96
CA LEU A 454 -32.25 2.04 4.11
C LEU A 454 -33.71 2.13 3.69
N THR A 455 -34.59 1.48 4.43
CA THR A 455 -36.00 1.39 4.08
C THR A 455 -36.90 1.69 5.26
N ARG A 456 -38.21 1.75 5.01
CA ARG A 456 -39.19 1.63 6.09
C ARG A 456 -39.31 0.17 6.57
N PRO A 457 -39.81 -0.06 7.80
CA PRO A 457 -40.11 -1.40 8.28
C PRO A 457 -40.96 -2.20 7.29
N SER A 458 -40.66 -3.50 7.17
CA SER A 458 -41.39 -4.44 6.29
C SER A 458 -41.39 -4.11 4.78
N TRP A 459 -40.57 -3.16 4.31
CA TRP A 459 -40.49 -2.81 2.88
C TRP A 459 -39.87 -3.92 2.02
N ILE A 460 -38.92 -4.70 2.58
CA ILE A 460 -38.40 -5.92 1.97
C ILE A 460 -39.10 -7.13 2.58
N PRO A 461 -39.98 -7.83 1.85
CA PRO A 461 -40.62 -9.03 2.37
C PRO A 461 -39.60 -10.13 2.69
N GLY A 462 -39.71 -10.73 3.86
CA GLY A 462 -38.88 -11.88 4.27
C GLY A 462 -37.49 -11.54 4.81
N LEU A 463 -37.12 -10.26 4.90
CA LEU A 463 -35.86 -9.81 5.47
C LEU A 463 -36.13 -8.88 6.67
N PRO A 464 -35.62 -9.20 7.88
CA PRO A 464 -35.88 -8.39 9.07
C PRO A 464 -35.05 -7.10 9.09
N GLY A 465 -35.53 -6.09 9.82
CA GLY A 465 -34.85 -4.81 10.01
C GLY A 465 -35.14 -3.78 8.92
N THR A 466 -34.36 -2.69 8.91
CA THR A 466 -34.51 -1.57 7.96
C THR A 466 -33.21 -1.14 7.29
N VAL A 467 -32.09 -1.79 7.64
CA VAL A 467 -30.75 -1.49 7.12
C VAL A 467 -30.19 -2.74 6.45
N PHE A 468 -29.96 -2.64 5.14
CA PHE A 468 -29.53 -3.76 4.33
C PHE A 468 -28.23 -3.45 3.61
N ARG A 469 -27.30 -4.41 3.61
CA ARG A 469 -26.04 -4.33 2.87
C ARG A 469 -26.17 -5.12 1.58
N TYR A 470 -25.79 -4.54 0.45
CA TYR A 470 -25.73 -5.26 -0.82
C TYR A 470 -24.50 -6.17 -0.88
N ASP A 471 -24.72 -7.45 -1.17
CA ASP A 471 -23.68 -8.44 -1.45
C ASP A 471 -23.51 -8.60 -2.96
N ASP A 472 -22.41 -8.08 -3.49
CA ASP A 472 -22.09 -8.14 -4.91
C ASP A 472 -21.53 -9.51 -5.37
N VAL A 473 -21.12 -10.37 -4.43
CA VAL A 473 -20.59 -11.71 -4.71
C VAL A 473 -21.74 -12.69 -4.86
N ARG A 474 -22.69 -12.66 -3.92
CA ARG A 474 -23.87 -13.52 -3.89
C ARG A 474 -25.06 -12.93 -4.64
N HIS A 475 -25.00 -11.64 -5.00
CA HIS A 475 -26.09 -10.90 -5.62
C HIS A 475 -27.38 -10.90 -4.78
N GLY A 476 -27.38 -10.14 -3.69
CA GLY A 476 -28.53 -10.06 -2.80
C GLY A 476 -28.36 -9.04 -1.67
N LEU A 477 -29.28 -9.06 -0.71
CA LEU A 477 -29.26 -8.21 0.48
C LEU A 477 -28.97 -9.03 1.74
N ILE A 478 -28.12 -8.47 2.60
CA ILE A 478 -27.87 -8.94 3.95
C ILE A 478 -28.57 -7.97 4.91
N ALA A 479 -29.36 -8.50 5.86
CA ALA A 479 -29.84 -7.71 6.99
C ALA A 479 -28.67 -7.37 7.91
N VAL A 480 -28.35 -6.08 8.07
CA VAL A 480 -27.27 -5.65 8.97
C VAL A 480 -27.67 -5.92 10.41
N SER A 481 -28.89 -5.51 10.78
CA SER A 481 -29.48 -5.77 12.09
C SER A 481 -30.93 -6.21 11.94
N ALA A 482 -31.41 -7.03 12.87
CA ALA A 482 -32.84 -7.36 12.98
C ALA A 482 -33.66 -6.24 13.64
N GLN A 483 -32.99 -5.27 14.27
CA GLN A 483 -33.65 -4.12 14.88
C GLN A 483 -34.20 -3.20 13.79
N GLU A 484 -35.49 -2.90 13.88
CA GLU A 484 -36.12 -1.90 13.03
C GLU A 484 -35.81 -0.50 13.58
N GLN A 485 -35.27 0.35 12.72
CA GLN A 485 -35.07 1.77 13.00
C GLN A 485 -35.91 2.58 11.99
N PRO A 486 -36.70 3.56 12.47
CA PRO A 486 -37.38 4.50 11.59
C PRO A 486 -36.40 5.18 10.62
N LEU A 487 -36.84 5.37 9.36
CA LEU A 487 -36.02 6.06 8.36
C LEU A 487 -35.65 7.49 8.81
N ALA A 488 -36.52 8.16 9.56
CA ALA A 488 -36.25 9.46 10.18
C ALA A 488 -35.02 9.44 11.10
N ASP A 489 -34.89 8.40 11.92
CA ASP A 489 -33.79 8.28 12.88
C ASP A 489 -32.48 8.00 12.13
N LEU A 490 -32.53 7.12 11.13
CA LEU A 490 -31.39 6.78 10.27
C LEU A 490 -30.87 7.98 9.47
N LEU A 491 -31.76 8.90 9.07
CA LEU A 491 -31.44 10.08 8.26
C LEU A 491 -31.31 11.38 9.07
N SER A 492 -31.42 11.32 10.40
CA SER A 492 -31.45 12.49 11.29
C SER A 492 -30.22 13.40 11.18
N GLY A 493 -29.07 12.84 10.81
CA GLY A 493 -27.82 13.57 10.56
C GLY A 493 -27.71 14.19 9.16
N THR A 494 -28.67 13.93 8.27
CA THR A 494 -28.66 14.38 6.86
C THR A 494 -29.55 15.60 6.62
N ASP A 495 -29.50 16.16 5.41
CA ASP A 495 -30.41 17.22 4.94
C ASP A 495 -31.53 16.70 4.03
N LEU A 496 -31.75 15.38 3.98
CA LEU A 496 -32.85 14.77 3.23
C LEU A 496 -34.15 14.78 4.05
N ASP A 497 -35.29 15.09 3.42
CA ASP A 497 -36.61 14.96 4.03
C ASP A 497 -37.12 13.53 3.89
N GLU A 498 -37.12 12.76 4.99
CA GLU A 498 -37.51 11.35 4.99
C GLU A 498 -38.96 11.09 4.56
N ARG A 499 -39.82 12.11 4.64
CA ARG A 499 -41.26 11.99 4.35
C ARG A 499 -41.52 11.91 2.86
N GLU A 500 -40.63 12.49 2.07
CA GLU A 500 -40.70 12.49 0.61
C GLU A 500 -40.03 11.27 -0.02
N LEU A 501 -39.23 10.52 0.75
CA LEU A 501 -38.46 9.40 0.25
C LEU A 501 -39.20 8.08 0.39
N THR A 502 -39.07 7.20 -0.60
CA THR A 502 -39.51 5.80 -0.50
C THR A 502 -38.44 4.95 0.20
N CYS A 503 -37.17 5.13 -0.18
CA CYS A 503 -36.01 4.49 0.43
C CYS A 503 -34.75 5.36 0.24
N CYS A 504 -33.64 4.99 0.87
CA CYS A 504 -32.35 5.67 0.71
C CYS A 504 -31.25 4.65 0.37
N VAL A 505 -30.38 5.00 -0.56
CA VAL A 505 -29.16 4.25 -0.88
C VAL A 505 -27.97 5.01 -0.29
N VAL A 506 -27.15 4.31 0.50
CA VAL A 506 -25.91 4.84 1.07
C VAL A 506 -24.72 4.12 0.43
N LEU A 507 -23.82 4.88 -0.19
CA LEU A 507 -22.62 4.32 -0.81
C LEU A 507 -21.47 4.33 0.19
N VAL A 508 -21.00 3.13 0.57
CA VAL A 508 -19.91 2.95 1.53
C VAL A 508 -18.65 2.48 0.82
N ALA A 509 -17.57 3.23 0.97
CA ALA A 509 -16.26 2.85 0.46
C ALA A 509 -15.60 1.80 1.37
N ALA A 510 -15.12 0.71 0.80
CA ALA A 510 -14.29 -0.29 1.48
C ALA A 510 -12.81 0.13 1.50
N LEU A 511 -12.51 1.22 2.21
CA LEU A 511 -11.21 1.88 2.23
C LEU A 511 -10.05 0.90 2.50
N SER A 512 -10.14 0.06 3.53
CA SER A 512 -9.08 -0.89 3.88
C SER A 512 -8.76 -1.90 2.76
N ARG A 513 -9.78 -2.33 2.00
CA ARG A 513 -9.62 -3.24 0.86
C ARG A 513 -8.90 -2.55 -0.29
N VAL A 514 -9.19 -1.28 -0.54
CA VAL A 514 -8.52 -0.49 -1.59
C VAL A 514 -7.10 -0.09 -1.17
N GLN A 515 -6.89 0.23 0.11
CA GLN A 515 -5.57 0.53 0.69
C GLN A 515 -4.58 -0.63 0.54
N ALA A 516 -5.06 -1.88 0.60
CA ALA A 516 -4.21 -3.05 0.37
C ALA A 516 -3.54 -3.05 -1.01
N LYS A 517 -4.11 -2.33 -2.01
CA LYS A 517 -3.52 -2.16 -3.35
C LYS A 517 -2.90 -0.78 -3.59
N TYR A 518 -3.55 0.29 -3.14
CA TYR A 518 -3.18 1.67 -3.49
C TYR A 518 -2.63 2.48 -2.30
N GLN A 519 -2.42 1.85 -1.15
CA GLN A 519 -1.92 2.50 0.07
C GLN A 519 -2.73 3.78 0.36
N ARG A 520 -2.07 4.89 0.69
CA ARG A 520 -2.71 6.16 1.02
C ARG A 520 -3.52 6.77 -0.15
N PHE A 521 -3.14 6.49 -1.40
CA PHE A 521 -3.88 6.95 -2.58
C PHE A 521 -5.29 6.35 -2.66
N ALA A 522 -5.55 5.25 -1.95
CA ALA A 522 -6.87 4.64 -1.87
C ALA A 522 -7.96 5.63 -1.45
N PHE A 523 -7.68 6.58 -0.57
CA PHE A 523 -8.68 7.56 -0.13
C PHE A 523 -9.22 8.41 -1.30
N ARG A 524 -8.34 8.87 -2.19
CA ARG A 524 -8.75 9.61 -3.40
C ARG A 524 -9.50 8.72 -4.38
N LEU A 525 -9.04 7.48 -4.53
CA LEU A 525 -9.63 6.52 -5.46
C LEU A 525 -11.04 6.08 -5.05
N VAL A 526 -11.29 5.84 -3.75
CA VAL A 526 -12.62 5.46 -3.28
C VAL A 526 -13.66 6.57 -3.48
N HIS A 527 -13.26 7.84 -3.33
CA HIS A 527 -14.16 8.99 -3.59
C HIS A 527 -14.42 9.17 -5.09
N LEU A 528 -13.41 8.94 -5.94
CA LEU A 528 -13.61 8.91 -7.39
C LEU A 528 -14.58 7.80 -7.81
N ASP A 529 -14.37 6.58 -7.31
CA ASP A 529 -15.23 5.44 -7.58
C ASP A 529 -16.66 5.68 -7.06
N ALA A 530 -16.81 6.30 -5.89
CA ALA A 530 -18.11 6.70 -5.35
C ALA A 530 -18.80 7.74 -6.24
N GLY A 531 -18.08 8.75 -6.75
CA GLY A 531 -18.63 9.71 -7.70
C GLY A 531 -19.14 9.05 -8.99
N VAL A 532 -18.40 8.08 -9.53
CA VAL A 532 -18.84 7.28 -10.69
C VAL A 532 -20.09 6.46 -10.35
N ALA A 533 -20.11 5.80 -9.20
CA ALA A 533 -21.24 5.00 -8.72
C ALA A 533 -22.50 5.87 -8.52
N THR A 534 -22.36 7.07 -7.94
CA THR A 534 -23.43 8.05 -7.78
C THR A 534 -23.96 8.57 -9.11
N ALA A 535 -23.07 8.93 -10.05
CA ALA A 535 -23.48 9.38 -11.38
C ALA A 535 -24.24 8.28 -12.14
N GLN A 536 -23.78 7.03 -12.01
CA GLN A 536 -24.46 5.89 -12.59
C GLN A 536 -25.83 5.64 -11.93
N LEU A 537 -25.93 5.77 -10.61
CA LEU A 537 -27.20 5.68 -9.89
C LEU A 537 -28.19 6.74 -10.37
N ALA A 538 -27.74 7.99 -10.52
CA ALA A 538 -28.56 9.09 -11.00
C ALA A 538 -29.04 8.88 -12.44
N TYR A 539 -28.16 8.43 -13.34
CA TYR A 539 -28.53 8.12 -14.72
C TYR A 539 -29.57 7.01 -14.81
N LEU A 540 -29.43 5.96 -14.00
CA LEU A 540 -30.37 4.85 -13.98
C LEU A 540 -31.70 5.23 -13.31
N ALA A 541 -31.67 6.07 -12.28
CA ALA A 541 -32.88 6.58 -11.65
C ALA A 541 -33.70 7.43 -12.64
N ASP A 542 -33.04 8.33 -13.38
CA ASP A 542 -33.65 9.15 -14.43
C ASP A 542 -34.27 8.29 -15.55
N ASP A 543 -33.55 7.29 -16.05
CA ASP A 543 -34.06 6.34 -17.08
C ASP A 543 -35.30 5.56 -16.62
N LEU A 544 -35.41 5.34 -15.31
CA LEU A 544 -36.54 4.68 -14.66
C LEU A 544 -37.64 5.66 -14.21
N GLY A 545 -37.48 6.97 -14.39
CA GLY A 545 -38.43 7.96 -13.86
C GLY A 545 -38.53 7.98 -12.32
N VAL A 546 -37.43 7.63 -11.65
CA VAL A 546 -37.29 7.71 -10.18
C VAL A 546 -36.59 9.02 -9.84
N ASP A 547 -37.24 9.83 -9.00
CA ASP A 547 -36.64 11.07 -8.51
C ASP A 547 -35.53 10.73 -7.50
N LEU A 548 -34.34 11.32 -7.68
CA LEU A 548 -33.18 11.13 -6.79
C LEU A 548 -32.75 12.45 -6.15
N SER A 549 -32.58 12.43 -4.83
CA SER A 549 -32.05 13.56 -4.03
C SER A 549 -30.74 13.17 -3.38
N LEU A 550 -29.70 14.00 -3.54
CA LEU A 550 -28.40 13.84 -2.89
C LEU A 550 -28.37 14.60 -1.56
N ALA A 551 -27.93 13.94 -0.49
CA ALA A 551 -27.60 14.65 0.74
C ALA A 551 -26.34 15.51 0.52
N SER A 552 -26.38 16.78 0.95
CA SER A 552 -25.20 17.65 0.94
C SER A 552 -24.34 17.48 2.20
N ARG A 553 -24.89 16.86 3.25
CA ARG A 553 -24.21 16.59 4.51
C ARG A 553 -24.76 15.35 5.20
N TRP A 554 -23.93 14.74 6.06
CA TRP A 554 -24.30 13.70 7.02
C TRP A 554 -23.33 13.76 8.19
N ASP A 555 -23.70 13.15 9.32
CA ASP A 555 -22.84 13.03 10.51
C ASP A 555 -22.35 11.59 10.72
N SER A 556 -21.54 11.38 11.75
CA SER A 556 -21.00 10.06 12.12
C SER A 556 -22.04 9.10 12.70
N GLY A 557 -23.26 9.56 13.03
CA GLY A 557 -24.35 8.71 13.53
C GLY A 557 -24.82 7.70 12.47
N LEU A 558 -24.74 8.08 11.19
CA LEU A 558 -25.03 7.19 10.07
C LEU A 558 -24.05 6.01 10.01
N GLU A 559 -22.76 6.25 10.23
CA GLU A 559 -21.73 5.18 10.24
C GLU A 559 -22.00 4.15 11.34
N HIS A 560 -22.47 4.61 12.51
CA HIS A 560 -22.85 3.74 13.62
C HIS A 560 -24.08 2.88 13.29
N SER A 561 -25.10 3.49 12.68
CA SER A 561 -26.34 2.79 12.30
C SER A 561 -26.12 1.75 11.19
N LEU A 562 -25.10 1.95 10.37
CA LEU A 562 -24.67 1.01 9.32
C LEU A 562 -23.71 -0.07 9.82
N GLU A 563 -23.33 -0.06 11.11
CA GLU A 563 -22.33 -0.93 11.73
C GLU A 563 -20.98 -0.94 11.00
N LEU A 564 -20.55 0.24 10.51
CA LEU A 564 -19.31 0.36 9.74
C LEU A 564 -18.08 0.23 10.64
N SER A 565 -17.02 -0.37 10.09
CA SER A 565 -15.73 -0.45 10.77
C SER A 565 -14.97 0.89 10.68
N PRO A 566 -14.74 1.61 11.81
CA PRO A 566 -14.09 2.92 11.78
C PRO A 566 -12.70 2.87 11.13
N GLY A 567 -12.43 3.80 10.22
CA GLY A 567 -11.16 3.88 9.48
C GLY A 567 -10.95 2.78 8.42
N ARG A 568 -11.87 1.83 8.28
CA ARG A 568 -11.83 0.76 7.28
C ARG A 568 -12.91 0.89 6.23
N GLU A 569 -14.05 1.47 6.61
CA GLU A 569 -15.21 1.75 5.79
C GLU A 569 -15.61 3.21 5.99
N VAL A 570 -16.06 3.89 4.93
CA VAL A 570 -16.38 5.33 4.95
C VAL A 570 -17.63 5.59 4.14
N VAL A 571 -18.58 6.35 4.67
CA VAL A 571 -19.74 6.82 3.89
C VAL A 571 -19.27 7.86 2.87
N THR A 572 -19.57 7.64 1.60
CA THR A 572 -19.10 8.47 0.48
C THR A 572 -20.20 9.18 -0.28
N ALA A 573 -21.44 8.67 -0.22
CA ALA A 573 -22.62 9.36 -0.72
C ALA A 573 -23.88 8.83 -0.02
N VAL A 574 -24.89 9.69 0.10
CA VAL A 574 -26.22 9.35 0.63
C VAL A 574 -27.25 9.89 -0.36
N THR A 575 -28.12 9.02 -0.87
CA THR A 575 -29.11 9.35 -1.90
C THR A 575 -30.50 8.88 -1.50
N GLY A 576 -31.45 9.79 -1.40
CA GLY A 576 -32.87 9.47 -1.28
C GLY A 576 -33.50 9.18 -2.64
N LEU A 577 -34.39 8.18 -2.69
CA LEU A 577 -35.15 7.83 -3.89
C LEU A 577 -36.65 7.95 -3.63
N ARG A 578 -37.40 8.55 -4.55
CA ARG A 578 -38.85 8.78 -4.42
C ARG A 578 -39.66 8.01 -5.46
#